data_AF-A0A453G8A0-F1
#
_entry.id   AF-A0A453G8A0-F1
#
_cell.length_a   1.000
_cell.length_b   1.000
_cell.length_c   1.000
_cell.angle_alpha   90.00
_cell.angle_beta   90.00
_cell.angle_gamma   90.00
#
_symmetry.space_group_name_H-M   'P 1'
#
loop_
_entity.id
_entity.type
_entity.pdbx_description
1 polymer ?
#
loop_
_entity_poly.entity_id
_entity_poly.type
_entity_poly.pdbx_seq_one_letter_code
_entity_poly.pdbx_strand_id
1 'polypeptide(L)'
;MRLLAKEFRAVERTEAWRFLRDNDPWQELDVLRRLHDADMRRRKWRRKRAEQKVYVELSDAMDILRHICTEGCTEVGPVGQAPAKSPCPAYATCRGLQLLIRHFSRCKSRATCPRCQRMWQLLRLHAALCRVPDGHCNTPLCT
;
A
#
# COMPACT_ATOMS: atom_id res chain seq x y z
N MET A 1 18.10 -19.96 16.68
CA MET A 1 17.11 -18.93 17.07
C MET A 1 15.74 -19.03 16.40
N ARG A 2 15.60 -19.24 15.08
CA ARG A 2 14.26 -19.26 14.42
C ARG A 2 13.31 -20.36 14.94
N LEU A 3 13.83 -21.59 15.13
CA LEU A 3 13.06 -22.71 15.68
C LEU A 3 12.67 -22.45 17.14
N LEU A 4 13.63 -22.02 17.96
CA LEU A 4 13.41 -21.63 19.35
C LEU A 4 12.31 -20.57 19.49
N ALA A 5 12.31 -19.52 18.65
CA ALA A 5 11.28 -18.49 18.70
C ALA A 5 9.88 -18.97 18.28
N LYS A 6 9.80 -20.02 17.47
CA LYS A 6 8.51 -20.60 17.03
C LYS A 6 7.95 -21.53 18.10
N GLU A 7 8.81 -22.34 18.69
CA GLU A 7 8.45 -23.41 19.63
C GLU A 7 8.74 -23.01 21.09
N PHE A 8 8.95 -21.72 21.39
CA PHE A 8 9.40 -21.30 22.72
C PHE A 8 8.46 -21.76 23.84
N ARG A 9 7.14 -21.75 23.60
CA ARG A 9 6.15 -22.29 24.55
C ARG A 9 6.30 -23.78 24.84
N ALA A 10 6.80 -24.56 23.88
CA ALA A 10 7.14 -25.96 24.12
C ALA A 10 8.43 -26.06 24.93
N VAL A 11 9.45 -25.27 24.57
CA VAL A 11 10.74 -25.23 25.28
C VAL A 11 10.58 -24.79 26.74
N GLU A 12 9.77 -23.76 27.01
CA GLU A 12 9.48 -23.22 28.35
C GLU A 12 8.92 -24.28 29.32
N ARG A 13 8.27 -25.33 28.79
CA ARG A 13 7.69 -26.43 29.59
C ARG A 13 8.66 -27.60 29.83
N THR A 14 9.82 -27.60 29.19
CA THR A 14 10.81 -28.68 29.31
C THR A 14 11.55 -28.62 30.64
N GLU A 15 12.02 -29.77 31.12
CA GLU A 15 12.89 -29.83 32.29
C GLU A 15 14.23 -29.13 32.06
N ALA A 16 14.75 -29.18 30.83
CA ALA A 16 15.97 -28.47 30.44
C ALA A 16 15.84 -26.94 30.63
N TRP A 17 14.67 -26.36 30.34
CA TRP A 17 14.43 -24.93 30.56
C TRP A 17 14.31 -24.59 32.05
N ARG A 18 13.66 -25.45 32.85
CA ARG A 18 13.64 -25.32 34.32
C ARG A 18 15.04 -25.37 34.91
N PHE A 19 15.83 -26.38 34.53
CA PHE A 19 17.22 -26.52 34.94
C PHE A 19 18.05 -25.27 34.59
N LEU A 20 17.90 -24.76 33.36
CA LEU A 20 18.59 -23.54 32.93
C LEU A 20 18.28 -22.35 33.83
N ARG A 21 17.01 -22.10 34.11
CA ARG A 21 16.59 -20.98 34.97
C ARG A 21 17.14 -21.10 36.39
N ASP A 22 17.15 -22.32 36.93
CA ASP A 22 17.56 -22.57 38.31
C ASP A 22 19.09 -22.52 38.50
N ASN A 23 19.86 -22.74 37.42
CA ASN A 23 21.33 -22.88 37.50
C ASN A 23 22.12 -21.80 36.74
N ASP A 24 21.56 -21.16 35.71
CA ASP A 24 22.21 -20.07 34.96
C ASP A 24 21.19 -19.00 34.50
N PRO A 25 20.85 -18.05 35.40
CA PRO A 25 19.94 -16.94 35.08
C PRO A 25 20.46 -16.01 33.98
N TRP A 26 21.78 -15.89 33.81
CA TRP A 26 22.35 -15.04 32.77
C TRP A 26 22.13 -15.62 31.38
N GLN A 27 22.26 -16.94 31.25
CA GLN A 27 21.97 -17.63 30.00
C GLN A 27 20.47 -17.61 29.67
N GLU A 28 19.57 -17.74 30.67
CA GLU A 28 18.13 -17.52 30.45
C GLU A 28 17.85 -16.12 29.89
N LEU A 29 18.41 -15.08 30.53
CA LEU A 29 18.23 -13.70 30.11
C LEU A 29 18.73 -13.47 28.68
N ASP A 30 19.88 -14.05 28.30
CA ASP A 30 20.41 -13.93 26.95
C ASP A 30 19.48 -14.59 25.92
N VAL A 31 18.92 -15.77 26.22
CA VAL A 31 17.93 -16.42 25.35
C VAL A 31 16.69 -15.54 25.18
N LEU A 32 16.12 -15.04 26.28
CA LEU A 32 14.94 -14.18 26.25
C LEU A 32 15.19 -12.88 25.48
N ARG A 33 16.35 -12.23 25.68
CA ARG A 33 16.78 -11.04 24.93
C ARG A 33 16.86 -11.32 23.44
N ARG A 34 17.51 -12.42 23.04
CA ARG A 34 17.63 -12.79 21.62
C ARG A 34 16.27 -13.10 20.99
N LEU A 35 15.34 -13.68 21.75
CA LEU A 35 13.97 -13.92 21.30
C LEU A 35 13.20 -12.62 21.10
N HIS A 36 13.27 -11.70 22.07
CA HIS A 36 12.68 -10.37 21.98
C HIS A 36 13.22 -9.60 20.76
N ASP A 37 14.55 -9.55 20.60
CA ASP A 37 15.18 -8.86 19.47
C ASP A 37 14.79 -9.47 18.12
N ALA A 38 14.67 -10.80 18.06
CA ALA A 38 14.23 -11.48 16.84
C ALA A 38 12.77 -11.16 16.50
N ASP A 39 11.88 -11.05 17.49
CA ASP A 39 10.50 -10.63 17.28
C ASP A 39 10.40 -9.16 16.85
N MET A 40 11.14 -8.27 17.51
CA MET A 40 11.21 -6.85 17.15
C MET A 40 11.70 -6.64 15.71
N ARG A 41 12.78 -7.35 15.31
CA ARG A 41 13.23 -7.37 13.91
C ARG A 41 12.13 -7.87 12.98
N ARG A 42 11.48 -8.99 13.31
CA ARG A 42 10.41 -9.56 12.47
C ARG A 42 9.25 -8.58 12.29
N ARG A 43 8.79 -7.91 13.35
CA ARG A 43 7.73 -6.90 13.29
C ARG A 43 8.14 -5.72 12.41
N LYS A 44 9.36 -5.19 12.59
CA LYS A 44 9.90 -4.11 11.76
C LYS A 44 9.98 -4.50 10.28
N TRP A 45 10.45 -5.71 9.97
CA TRP A 45 10.50 -6.23 8.60
C TRP A 45 9.11 -6.37 7.97
N ARG A 46 8.13 -6.89 8.72
CA ARG A 46 6.73 -6.98 8.25
C ARG A 46 6.13 -5.61 7.97
N ARG A 47 6.32 -4.65 8.89
CA ARG A 47 5.87 -3.25 8.70
C ARG A 47 6.51 -2.63 7.46
N LYS A 48 7.83 -2.70 7.32
CA LYS A 48 8.55 -2.16 6.15
C LYS A 48 8.07 -2.79 4.84
N ARG A 49 7.81 -4.10 4.83
CA ARG A 49 7.31 -4.79 3.62
C ARG A 49 5.88 -4.39 3.29
N ALA A 50 5.02 -4.21 4.30
CA ALA A 50 3.66 -3.71 4.10
C ALA A 50 3.66 -2.27 3.58
N GLU A 51 4.48 -1.39 4.16
CA GLU A 51 4.68 -0.02 3.67
C GLU A 51 5.18 -0.02 2.22
N GLN A 52 6.21 -0.80 1.90
CA GLN A 52 6.75 -0.90 0.54
C GLN A 52 5.68 -1.35 -0.46
N LYS A 53 4.83 -2.31 -0.08
CA LYS A 53 3.74 -2.77 -0.93
C LYS A 53 2.76 -1.63 -1.23
N VAL A 54 2.37 -0.86 -0.21
CA VAL A 54 1.48 0.30 -0.39
C VAL A 54 2.12 1.36 -1.29
N TYR A 55 3.43 1.64 -1.12
CA TYR A 55 4.14 2.57 -1.99
C TYR A 55 4.13 2.15 -3.46
N VAL A 56 4.36 0.88 -3.75
CA VAL A 56 4.29 0.35 -5.13
C VAL A 56 2.87 0.48 -5.69
N GLU A 57 1.85 0.06 -4.93
CA GLU A 57 0.45 0.17 -5.36
C GLU A 57 0.03 1.62 -5.64
N LEU A 58 0.48 2.58 -4.81
CA LEU A 58 0.22 4.00 -5.03
C LEU A 58 1.00 4.54 -6.24
N SER A 59 2.25 4.13 -6.43
CA SER A 59 3.05 4.53 -7.59
C SER A 59 2.37 4.07 -8.89
N ASP A 60 1.98 2.79 -8.96
CA ASP A 60 1.28 2.23 -10.11
C ASP A 60 -0.05 2.98 -10.36
N ALA A 61 -0.78 3.31 -9.30
CA ALA A 61 -2.01 4.09 -9.41
C ALA A 61 -1.76 5.52 -9.96
N MET A 62 -0.65 6.17 -9.59
CA MET A 62 -0.27 7.47 -10.14
C MET A 62 0.08 7.39 -11.62
N ASP A 63 0.78 6.34 -12.04
CA ASP A 63 1.12 6.11 -13.44
C ASP A 63 -0.12 5.85 -14.30
N ILE A 64 -1.06 5.03 -13.80
CA ILE A 64 -2.34 4.79 -14.46
C ILE A 64 -3.17 6.07 -14.52
N LEU A 65 -3.21 6.85 -13.43
CA LEU A 65 -3.93 8.12 -13.39
C LEU A 65 -3.39 9.10 -14.43
N ARG A 66 -2.05 9.22 -14.52
CA ARG A 66 -1.37 10.03 -15.53
C ARG A 66 -1.75 9.57 -16.93
N HIS A 67 -1.58 8.29 -17.26
CA HIS A 67 -1.95 7.72 -18.56
C HIS A 67 -3.40 8.09 -18.94
N ILE A 68 -4.37 7.85 -18.06
CA ILE A 68 -5.78 8.16 -18.33
C ILE A 68 -5.98 9.67 -18.55
N CYS A 69 -5.36 10.52 -17.73
CA CYS A 69 -5.55 11.95 -17.78
C CYS A 69 -4.78 12.64 -18.92
N THR A 70 -3.72 12.04 -19.48
CA THR A 70 -2.94 12.64 -20.56
C THR A 70 -3.25 12.05 -21.93
N GLU A 71 -3.30 10.72 -22.02
CA GLU A 71 -3.46 9.98 -23.28
C GLU A 71 -4.92 9.55 -23.49
N GLY A 72 -5.67 9.43 -22.40
CA GLY A 72 -6.94 8.73 -22.39
C GLY A 72 -6.77 7.21 -22.36
N CYS A 73 -7.84 6.53 -21.97
CA CYS A 73 -7.90 5.08 -21.88
C CYS A 73 -9.22 4.59 -22.50
N THR A 74 -9.47 3.27 -22.45
CA THR A 74 -10.57 2.61 -23.16
C THR A 74 -11.96 3.21 -22.87
N GLU A 75 -12.24 3.59 -21.62
CA GLU A 75 -13.59 4.00 -21.19
C GLU A 75 -13.67 5.45 -20.71
N VAL A 76 -12.52 6.09 -20.45
CA VAL A 76 -12.40 7.44 -19.89
C VAL A 76 -11.25 8.17 -20.55
N GLY A 77 -11.45 9.46 -20.83
CA GLY A 77 -10.45 10.33 -21.44
C GLY A 77 -10.03 11.47 -20.52
N PRO A 78 -9.08 12.30 -20.98
CA PRO A 78 -8.75 13.57 -20.35
C PRO A 78 -9.97 14.47 -20.19
N VAL A 79 -9.87 15.47 -19.31
CA VAL A 79 -10.94 16.45 -19.11
C VAL A 79 -11.29 17.12 -20.45
N GLY A 80 -12.57 17.08 -20.82
CA GLY A 80 -13.07 17.66 -22.06
C GLY A 80 -12.76 16.86 -23.33
N GLN A 81 -12.14 15.69 -23.22
CA GLN A 81 -11.75 14.86 -24.36
C GLN A 81 -12.42 13.48 -24.32
N ALA A 82 -12.59 12.89 -25.50
CA ALA A 82 -13.11 11.54 -25.64
C ALA A 82 -12.09 10.49 -25.14
N PRO A 83 -12.55 9.27 -24.78
CA PRO A 83 -11.67 8.14 -24.52
C PRO A 83 -10.72 7.83 -25.69
N ALA A 84 -9.70 7.01 -25.43
CA ALA A 84 -8.76 6.58 -26.45
C ALA A 84 -9.48 5.84 -27.60
N LYS A 85 -9.02 6.06 -28.84
CA LYS A 85 -9.60 5.46 -30.04
C LYS A 85 -9.37 3.94 -30.13
N SER A 86 -8.33 3.43 -29.45
CA SER A 86 -7.98 2.02 -29.40
C SER A 86 -8.06 1.48 -27.96
N PRO A 87 -8.34 0.18 -27.78
CA PRO A 87 -8.32 -0.44 -26.46
C PRO A 87 -6.93 -0.34 -25.81
N CYS A 88 -6.90 0.01 -24.52
CA CYS A 88 -5.66 0.09 -23.77
C CYS A 88 -4.98 -1.30 -23.67
N PRO A 89 -3.68 -1.42 -24.01
CA PRO A 89 -2.95 -2.69 -23.88
C PRO A 89 -2.82 -3.12 -22.42
N ALA A 90 -2.80 -2.17 -21.49
CA ALA A 90 -2.79 -2.39 -20.05
C ALA A 90 -4.20 -2.30 -19.42
N TYR A 91 -5.25 -2.65 -20.17
CA TYR A 91 -6.63 -2.48 -19.69
C TYR A 91 -6.88 -3.19 -18.36
N ALA A 92 -6.31 -4.36 -18.12
CA ALA A 92 -6.47 -5.11 -16.87
C ALA A 92 -6.05 -4.29 -15.64
N THR A 93 -4.95 -3.53 -15.73
CA THR A 93 -4.47 -2.67 -14.65
C THR A 93 -5.23 -1.35 -14.60
N CYS A 94 -5.58 -0.78 -15.77
CA CYS A 94 -6.29 0.51 -15.85
C CYS A 94 -7.77 0.41 -15.42
N ARG A 95 -8.42 -0.73 -15.63
CA ARG A 95 -9.88 -0.94 -15.45
C ARG A 95 -10.38 -0.47 -14.08
N GLY A 96 -9.65 -0.77 -13.01
CA GLY A 96 -10.06 -0.39 -11.65
C GLY A 96 -10.19 1.13 -11.49
N LEU A 97 -9.20 1.88 -12.00
CA LEU A 97 -9.20 3.33 -11.91
C LEU A 97 -10.20 3.97 -12.89
N GLN A 98 -10.37 3.40 -14.08
CA GLN A 98 -11.40 3.83 -15.03
C GLN A 98 -12.81 3.73 -14.43
N LEU A 99 -13.12 2.64 -13.73
CA LEU A 99 -14.40 2.48 -13.02
C LEU A 99 -14.57 3.50 -11.90
N LEU A 100 -13.48 3.82 -11.19
CA LEU A 100 -13.50 4.82 -10.13
C LEU A 100 -13.77 6.22 -10.67
N ILE A 101 -13.14 6.59 -11.78
CA ILE A 101 -13.35 7.86 -12.50
C ILE A 101 -14.80 7.96 -13.02
N ARG A 102 -15.30 6.90 -13.69
CA ARG A 102 -16.70 6.85 -14.17
C ARG A 102 -17.71 6.98 -13.04
N HIS A 103 -17.43 6.33 -11.90
CA HIS A 103 -18.28 6.48 -10.73
C HIS A 103 -18.20 7.92 -10.19
N PHE A 104 -17.00 8.46 -10.04
CA PHE A 104 -16.78 9.80 -9.50
C PHE A 104 -17.50 10.88 -10.30
N SER A 105 -17.49 10.80 -11.63
CA SER A 105 -18.18 11.77 -12.49
C SER A 105 -19.71 11.73 -12.34
N ARG A 106 -20.29 10.56 -12.11
CA ARG A 106 -21.74 10.34 -12.06
C ARG A 106 -22.35 10.32 -10.65
N CYS A 107 -21.53 10.15 -9.62
CA CYS A 107 -22.01 10.02 -8.25
C CYS A 107 -22.54 11.35 -7.72
N LYS A 108 -23.79 11.35 -7.22
CA LYS A 108 -24.47 12.52 -6.66
C LYS A 108 -24.09 12.78 -5.19
N SER A 109 -23.63 11.75 -4.48
CA SER A 109 -23.29 11.79 -3.05
C SER A 109 -21.78 11.67 -2.83
N ARG A 110 -20.98 12.45 -3.58
CA ARG A 110 -19.51 12.38 -3.56
C ARG A 110 -18.89 12.59 -2.17
N ALA A 111 -19.55 13.38 -1.32
CA ALA A 111 -19.07 13.69 0.02
C ALA A 111 -19.12 12.48 0.97
N THR A 112 -20.11 11.59 0.83
CA THR A 112 -20.31 10.44 1.74
C THR A 112 -19.98 9.09 1.08
N CYS A 113 -19.78 9.05 -0.23
CA CYS A 113 -19.52 7.81 -0.95
C CYS A 113 -18.08 7.30 -0.74
N PRO A 114 -17.87 6.07 -0.24
CA PRO A 114 -16.53 5.51 -0.02
C PRO A 114 -15.68 5.38 -1.30
N ARG A 115 -16.33 5.16 -2.46
CA ARG A 115 -15.62 5.11 -3.76
C ARG A 115 -15.12 6.50 -4.15
N CYS A 116 -15.93 7.53 -3.99
CA CYS A 116 -15.50 8.91 -4.24
C CYS A 116 -14.41 9.35 -3.27
N GLN A 117 -14.48 8.95 -2.00
CA GLN A 117 -13.42 9.26 -1.03
C GLN A 117 -12.06 8.67 -1.41
N ARG A 118 -12.02 7.43 -1.93
CA ARG A 118 -10.78 6.85 -2.47
C ARG A 118 -10.27 7.61 -3.70
N MET A 119 -11.16 8.04 -4.60
CA MET A 119 -10.78 8.87 -5.74
C MET A 119 -10.18 10.20 -5.28
N TRP A 120 -10.81 10.86 -4.31
CA TRP A 120 -10.30 12.11 -3.72
C TRP A 120 -8.90 11.95 -3.14
N GLN A 121 -8.63 10.85 -2.44
CA GLN A 121 -7.30 10.57 -1.91
C GLN A 121 -6.24 10.46 -3.02
N LEU A 122 -6.54 9.77 -4.12
CA LEU A 122 -5.63 9.66 -5.26
C LEU A 122 -5.39 11.02 -5.94
N LEU A 123 -6.44 11.81 -6.16
CA LEU A 123 -6.32 13.13 -6.78
C LEU A 123 -5.54 14.11 -5.89
N ARG A 124 -5.76 14.08 -4.57
CA ARG A 124 -4.98 14.87 -3.60
C ARG A 124 -3.52 14.45 -3.55
N LEU A 125 -3.24 13.14 -3.58
CA LEU A 125 -1.88 12.64 -3.65
C LEU A 125 -1.17 13.12 -4.92
N HIS A 126 -1.85 13.04 -6.06
CA HIS A 126 -1.32 13.57 -7.30
C HIS A 126 -1.01 15.06 -7.19
N ALA A 127 -1.96 15.89 -6.74
CA ALA A 127 -1.76 17.33 -6.60
C ALA A 127 -0.57 17.67 -5.69
N ALA A 128 -0.36 16.92 -4.60
CA ALA A 128 0.77 17.12 -3.69
C ALA A 128 2.14 16.72 -4.28
N LEU A 129 2.17 15.85 -5.29
CA LEU A 129 3.39 15.35 -5.94
C LEU A 129 3.63 15.97 -7.31
N CYS A 130 2.62 16.60 -7.90
CA CYS A 130 2.68 17.14 -9.25
C CYS A 130 3.70 18.28 -9.32
N ARG A 131 4.50 18.27 -10.39
CA ARG A 131 5.49 19.32 -10.70
C ARG A 131 5.19 20.04 -12.00
N VAL A 132 4.08 19.68 -12.65
CA VAL A 132 3.62 20.35 -13.85
C VAL A 132 3.05 21.70 -13.41
N PRO A 133 3.40 22.81 -14.08
CA PRO A 133 2.87 24.13 -13.74
C PRO A 133 1.35 24.16 -13.67
N ASP A 134 0.84 25.05 -12.83
CA ASP A 134 -0.59 25.19 -12.57
C ASP A 134 -1.38 25.36 -13.87
N GLY A 135 -2.48 24.62 -14.00
CA GLY A 135 -3.32 24.61 -15.20
C GLY A 135 -2.74 23.92 -16.43
N HIS A 136 -1.56 23.29 -16.35
CA HIS A 136 -1.01 22.44 -17.42
C HIS A 136 -1.17 20.94 -17.14
N CYS A 137 -1.63 20.58 -15.94
CA CYS A 137 -1.96 19.21 -15.60
C CYS A 137 -3.41 18.87 -15.99
N ASN A 138 -3.59 17.78 -16.75
CA ASN A 138 -4.92 17.29 -17.14
C ASN A 138 -5.59 16.43 -16.06
N THR A 139 -4.94 16.20 -14.92
CA THR A 139 -5.51 15.45 -13.80
C THR A 139 -6.53 16.31 -13.05
N PRO A 140 -7.77 15.83 -12.85
CA PRO A 140 -8.79 16.61 -12.16
C PRO A 140 -8.32 17.05 -10.76
N LEU A 141 -8.60 18.30 -10.39
CA LEU A 141 -8.28 18.89 -9.08
C LEU A 141 -6.78 19.05 -8.80
N CYS A 142 -5.93 18.82 -9.80
CA CYS A 142 -4.55 19.31 -9.81
C CYS A 142 -4.60 20.74 -10.35
N THR A 143 -4.72 21.71 -9.44
CA THR A 143 -4.58 23.13 -9.76
C THR A 143 -3.13 23.49 -9.87
#